data_AF-A0A928N8Q5-F1
#
_entry.id   AF-A0A928N8Q5-F1
#
_cell.length_a   1.000
_cell.length_b   1.000
_cell.length_c   1.000
_cell.angle_alpha   90.00
_cell.angle_beta   90.00
_cell.angle_gamma   90.00
#
_symmetry.space_group_name_H-M   'P 1'
#
loop_
_entity.id
_entity.type
_entity.pdbx_description
1 polymer ?
#
loop_
_entity_poly.entity_id
_entity_poly.type
_entity_poly.pdbx_seq_one_letter_code
_entity_poly.pdbx_strand_id
1 'polypeptide(L)'
;MKKTSVQILMKHSAVPKVLVNKMNLSEFDAFVTITGFSHYIVHDRVGEGYEVLLVREPENPHDEYAIAVYSRGGKIGYVANRTDTVRKDTMSARQLAALMESSIKAEIVEYTSYDALCRVKGVYDIDKMCLKASEYLNNQQYEQALELYFFLNNVYDSEMVNQYIADCLIKLERYEESIEYIEKALKINSQNPTTRMMYGVALLNTGSCKEALGIFTSLLEKYNNPKVFCERAVCYIKIGETKKAKADIEKSIKLDPKNLRIQKVWNEIMSL
;
A
#
# COMPACT_ATOMS: atom_id res chain seq x y z
N MET A 1 24.41 3.70 -14.32
CA MET A 1 23.41 4.79 -14.41
C MET A 1 22.14 4.36 -13.66
N LYS A 2 21.99 4.75 -12.40
CA LYS A 2 20.81 4.52 -11.55
C LYS A 2 20.56 5.81 -10.75
N LYS A 3 19.80 6.74 -11.33
CA LYS A 3 19.26 7.95 -10.68
C LYS A 3 17.98 8.33 -11.41
N THR A 4 16.88 7.62 -11.18
CA THR A 4 15.60 8.04 -11.79
C THR A 4 14.34 7.69 -10.99
N SER A 5 14.40 6.87 -9.93
CA SER A 5 13.16 6.44 -9.24
C SER A 5 12.69 7.38 -8.12
N VAL A 6 13.59 8.16 -7.50
CA VAL A 6 13.23 9.04 -6.36
C VAL A 6 12.71 10.41 -6.81
N GLN A 7 13.14 10.91 -7.98
CA GLN A 7 12.69 12.23 -8.49
C GLN A 7 11.27 12.23 -9.07
N ILE A 8 10.68 11.06 -9.34
CA ILE A 8 9.34 10.96 -9.91
C ILE A 8 8.25 11.09 -8.83
N LEU A 9 8.55 10.70 -7.58
CA LEU A 9 7.68 10.91 -6.42
C LEU A 9 7.50 12.40 -6.05
N MET A 10 8.41 13.29 -6.45
CA MET A 10 8.41 14.70 -6.01
C MET A 10 7.69 15.67 -6.96
N LYS A 11 7.03 15.21 -8.03
CA LYS A 11 6.51 16.12 -9.07
C LYS A 11 5.01 16.39 -9.06
N HIS A 12 4.19 15.76 -8.22
CA HIS A 12 2.77 16.06 -8.15
C HIS A 12 2.31 16.45 -6.73
N SER A 13 1.87 17.71 -6.65
CA SER A 13 1.26 18.45 -5.53
C SER A 13 2.18 18.89 -4.38
N ALA A 14 2.21 20.19 -4.18
CA ALA A 14 3.08 20.93 -3.28
C ALA A 14 2.64 20.80 -1.82
N VAL A 15 3.51 20.25 -0.97
CA VAL A 15 3.41 20.41 0.48
C VAL A 15 4.32 21.59 0.88
N PRO A 16 3.80 22.66 1.51
CA PRO A 16 4.59 23.82 1.87
C PRO A 16 5.75 23.45 2.79
N LYS A 17 6.98 23.77 2.38
CA LYS A 17 8.16 23.79 3.26
C LYS A 17 8.03 24.98 4.21
N VAL A 18 7.68 24.75 5.47
CA VAL A 18 7.86 25.73 6.54
C VAL A 18 8.53 25.08 7.75
N LEU A 19 9.82 25.42 7.88
CA LEU A 19 10.64 25.53 9.10
C LEU A 19 10.43 24.54 10.26
N VAL A 20 11.30 23.53 10.23
CA VAL A 20 11.79 22.75 11.37
C VAL A 20 12.27 23.67 12.51
N ASN A 21 11.55 23.68 13.64
CA ASN A 21 12.17 23.52 14.95
C ASN A 21 11.19 23.30 16.12
N LYS A 22 11.54 22.32 16.95
CA LYS A 22 11.17 22.06 18.37
C LYS A 22 9.88 21.26 18.68
N MET A 23 10.00 19.93 18.62
CA MET A 23 10.09 19.07 19.82
C MET A 23 10.41 17.63 19.40
N ASN A 24 11.37 16.99 20.08
CA ASN A 24 11.70 15.59 19.85
C ASN A 24 10.64 14.71 20.55
N LEU A 25 9.52 14.44 19.88
CA LEU A 25 8.42 13.63 20.43
C LEU A 25 8.85 12.22 20.85
N SER A 26 10.03 11.73 20.43
CA SER A 26 10.60 10.47 20.89
C SER A 26 11.17 10.52 22.32
N GLU A 27 11.33 11.71 22.90
CA GLU A 27 11.82 11.90 24.27
C GLU A 27 10.68 12.07 25.30
N PHE A 28 9.42 12.09 24.84
CA PHE A 28 8.26 12.26 25.70
C PHE A 28 7.47 10.95 25.78
N ASP A 29 7.32 10.40 27.00
CA ASP A 29 6.32 9.37 27.31
C ASP A 29 4.93 10.01 27.30
N ALA A 30 4.44 10.35 26.11
CA ALA A 30 3.10 10.91 25.91
C ALA A 30 2.11 9.79 25.62
N PHE A 31 0.98 9.82 26.32
CA PHE A 31 -0.13 8.91 26.11
C PHE A 31 -1.35 9.65 25.59
N VAL A 32 -2.13 9.00 24.74
CA VAL A 32 -3.37 9.52 24.17
C VAL A 32 -4.49 8.50 24.31
N THR A 33 -5.71 8.98 24.47
CA THR A 33 -6.90 8.11 24.44
C THR A 33 -7.49 8.11 23.04
N ILE A 34 -7.71 6.94 22.45
CA ILE A 34 -8.47 6.76 21.22
C ILE A 34 -9.91 6.44 21.60
N THR A 35 -10.86 7.09 20.92
CA THR A 35 -12.29 6.91 21.10
C THR A 35 -12.96 6.59 19.77
N GLY A 36 -14.18 6.09 19.83
CA GLY A 36 -14.95 5.70 18.65
C GLY A 36 -14.60 4.32 18.10
N PHE A 37 -13.80 3.53 18.82
CA PHE A 37 -13.39 2.17 18.45
C PHE A 37 -14.59 1.30 18.02
N SER A 38 -15.67 1.33 18.81
CA SER A 38 -16.91 0.59 18.55
C SER A 38 -17.58 0.87 17.21
N HIS A 39 -17.33 2.02 16.58
CA HIS A 39 -17.93 2.40 15.30
C HIS A 39 -17.14 1.94 14.07
N TYR A 40 -15.88 1.55 14.24
CA TYR A 40 -14.96 1.25 13.14
C TYR A 40 -14.38 -0.17 13.17
N ILE A 41 -14.76 -0.99 14.16
CA ILE A 41 -14.21 -2.33 14.48
C ILE A 41 -14.32 -3.39 13.36
N VAL A 42 -14.89 -3.09 12.19
CA VAL A 42 -15.36 -4.15 11.30
C VAL A 42 -14.24 -4.97 10.62
N HIS A 43 -12.99 -4.51 10.53
CA HIS A 43 -12.00 -5.19 9.66
C HIS A 43 -10.58 -5.47 10.17
N ASP A 44 -10.20 -5.12 11.40
CA ASP A 44 -8.81 -5.35 11.86
C ASP A 44 -8.73 -6.00 13.25
N ARG A 45 -7.87 -7.03 13.38
CA ARG A 45 -7.47 -7.59 14.68
C ARG A 45 -6.48 -6.62 15.35
N VAL A 46 -7.00 -5.53 15.93
CA VAL A 46 -6.23 -4.61 16.76
C VAL A 46 -6.09 -5.17 18.17
N GLY A 47 -4.95 -4.96 18.81
CA GLY A 47 -4.68 -5.44 20.18
C GLY A 47 -3.49 -4.72 20.82
N GLU A 48 -3.12 -5.13 22.03
CA GLU A 48 -1.94 -4.59 22.71
C GLU A 48 -0.66 -4.84 21.89
N GLY A 49 0.23 -3.85 21.87
CA GLY A 49 1.42 -3.83 21.03
C GLY A 49 1.17 -3.46 19.57
N TYR A 50 -0.09 -3.30 19.16
CA TYR A 50 -0.42 -2.96 17.77
C TYR A 50 -0.11 -1.50 17.48
N GLU A 51 0.53 -1.24 16.34
CA GLU A 51 0.92 0.10 15.94
C GLU A 51 -0.19 0.78 15.13
N VAL A 52 -0.44 2.05 15.44
CA VAL A 52 -1.46 2.87 14.79
C VAL A 52 -0.85 4.20 14.35
N LEU A 53 -1.50 4.83 13.37
CA LEU A 53 -1.12 6.13 12.85
C LEU A 53 -2.11 7.19 13.29
N LEU A 54 -1.62 8.23 13.95
CA LEU A 54 -2.37 9.43 14.32
C LEU A 54 -2.17 10.47 13.22
N VAL A 55 -3.24 10.92 12.57
CA VAL A 55 -3.19 11.82 11.41
C VAL A 55 -4.07 13.04 11.69
N ARG A 56 -3.51 14.24 11.54
CA ARG A 56 -4.32 15.48 11.66
C ARG A 56 -5.30 15.58 10.50
N GLU A 57 -6.54 15.94 10.82
CA GLU A 57 -7.59 16.29 9.86
C GLU A 57 -7.99 17.76 10.06
N PRO A 58 -7.14 18.74 9.67
CA PRO A 58 -7.44 20.16 9.92
C PRO A 58 -8.69 20.66 9.18
N GLU A 59 -9.04 20.02 8.07
CA GLU A 59 -10.25 20.29 7.28
C GLU A 59 -11.49 19.54 7.80
N ASN A 60 -11.39 18.87 8.97
CA ASN A 60 -12.54 18.17 9.55
C ASN A 60 -13.65 19.18 9.91
N PRO A 61 -14.90 18.97 9.45
CA PRO A 61 -15.97 19.97 9.60
C PRO A 61 -16.43 20.18 11.04
N HIS A 62 -16.03 19.31 11.98
CA HIS A 62 -16.48 19.35 13.37
C HIS A 62 -15.43 19.84 14.36
N ASP A 63 -14.14 19.58 14.09
CA ASP A 63 -13.04 19.93 14.99
C ASP A 63 -11.74 20.12 14.18
N GLU A 64 -11.23 21.34 14.11
CA GLU A 64 -9.96 21.67 13.43
C GLU A 64 -8.72 20.99 14.07
N TYR A 65 -8.88 20.49 15.29
CA TYR A 65 -7.88 19.72 16.02
C TYR A 65 -8.15 18.21 15.95
N ALA A 66 -9.07 17.76 15.08
CA ALA A 66 -9.34 16.35 14.90
C ALA A 66 -8.06 15.59 14.51
N ILE A 67 -7.80 14.50 15.23
CA ILE A 67 -6.73 13.57 14.92
C ILE A 67 -7.36 12.21 14.73
N ALA A 68 -7.48 11.79 13.48
CA ALA A 68 -7.97 10.47 13.13
C ALA A 68 -6.90 9.42 13.43
N VAL A 69 -7.35 8.23 13.80
CA VAL A 69 -6.48 7.10 14.11
C VAL A 69 -6.71 6.00 13.10
N TYR A 70 -5.64 5.58 12.45
CA TYR A 70 -5.66 4.58 11.40
C TYR A 70 -4.89 3.32 11.83
N SER A 71 -5.50 2.15 11.61
CA SER A 71 -4.82 0.86 11.56
C SER A 71 -4.41 0.55 10.12
N ARG A 72 -4.07 -0.71 9.83
CA ARG A 72 -3.78 -1.16 8.45
C ARG A 72 -5.05 -1.20 7.60
N GLY A 73 -6.14 -1.69 8.18
CA GLY A 73 -7.46 -1.87 7.57
C GLY A 73 -8.32 -0.61 7.50
N GLY A 74 -7.83 0.53 7.99
CA GLY A 74 -8.47 1.83 7.81
C GLY A 74 -8.59 2.64 9.09
N LYS A 75 -9.47 3.64 9.06
CA LYS A 75 -9.74 4.48 10.23
C LYS A 75 -10.42 3.67 11.32
N ILE A 76 -9.89 3.70 12.53
CA ILE A 76 -10.40 2.97 13.70
C ILE A 76 -10.96 3.88 14.80
N GLY A 77 -10.77 5.20 14.68
CA GLY A 77 -11.28 6.14 15.68
C GLY A 77 -10.65 7.51 15.59
N TYR A 78 -10.76 8.26 16.68
CA TYR A 78 -10.21 9.60 16.85
C TYR A 78 -9.52 9.72 18.22
N VAL A 79 -8.48 10.55 18.30
CA VAL A 79 -7.92 10.95 19.59
C VAL A 79 -8.97 11.77 20.35
N ALA A 80 -9.18 11.43 21.61
CA ALA A 80 -10.15 12.10 22.48
C ALA A 80 -9.77 13.57 22.68
N ASN A 81 -10.73 14.49 22.52
CA ASN A 81 -10.52 15.92 22.76
C ASN A 81 -11.33 16.46 23.94
N ARG A 82 -12.44 15.80 24.30
CA ARG A 82 -13.33 16.24 25.39
C ARG A 82 -12.92 15.64 26.73
N THR A 83 -13.01 16.42 27.80
CA THR A 83 -12.58 16.06 29.16
C THR A 83 -13.29 14.84 29.76
N ASP A 84 -14.49 14.52 29.28
CA ASP A 84 -15.27 13.34 29.67
C ASP A 84 -14.82 12.04 28.97
N THR A 85 -14.04 12.16 27.89
CA THR A 85 -13.58 11.05 27.06
C THR A 85 -12.06 10.83 27.11
N VAL A 86 -11.31 11.80 27.64
CA VAL A 86 -9.86 11.72 27.81
C VAL A 86 -9.58 10.98 29.13
N ARG A 87 -8.91 9.83 29.06
CA ARG A 87 -8.42 9.15 30.27
C ARG A 87 -7.47 10.08 31.03
N LYS A 88 -7.47 9.97 32.36
CA LYS A 88 -6.59 10.77 33.23
C LYS A 88 -5.13 10.61 32.79
N ASP A 89 -4.36 11.69 32.83
CA ASP A 89 -2.94 11.74 32.48
C ASP A 89 -2.62 11.43 31.00
N THR A 90 -3.63 11.51 30.11
CA THR A 90 -3.43 11.47 28.65
C THR A 90 -3.61 12.85 28.01
N MET A 91 -2.97 13.06 26.87
CA MET A 91 -3.10 14.27 26.07
C MET A 91 -4.41 14.28 25.29
N SER A 92 -5.07 15.42 25.26
CA SER A 92 -6.17 15.69 24.34
C SER A 92 -5.70 15.86 22.90
N ALA A 93 -6.61 15.67 21.94
CA ALA A 93 -6.34 15.91 20.52
C ALA A 93 -5.79 17.32 20.27
N ARG A 94 -6.35 18.37 20.90
CA ARG A 94 -5.85 19.75 20.78
C ARG A 94 -4.41 19.90 21.29
N GLN A 95 -4.08 19.31 22.42
CA GLN A 95 -2.72 19.36 22.97
C GLN A 95 -1.73 18.63 22.06
N LEU A 96 -2.11 17.45 21.53
CA LEU A 96 -1.26 16.69 20.62
C LEU A 96 -1.11 17.39 19.26
N ALA A 97 -2.19 17.96 18.73
CA ALA A 97 -2.21 18.69 17.46
C ALA A 97 -1.23 19.88 17.47
N ALA A 98 -1.06 20.55 18.62
CA ALA A 98 -0.10 21.63 18.78
C ALA A 98 1.38 21.18 18.71
N LEU A 99 1.64 19.88 18.89
CA LEU A 99 2.98 19.30 18.87
C LEU A 99 3.31 18.54 17.58
N MET A 100 2.34 18.37 16.68
CA MET A 100 2.50 17.56 15.48
C MET A 100 2.15 18.32 14.21
N GLU A 101 3.04 18.25 13.23
CA GLU A 101 2.86 18.90 11.92
C GLU A 101 2.08 18.02 10.94
N SER A 102 2.30 16.70 10.99
CA SER A 102 1.72 15.76 10.03
C SER A 102 1.05 14.59 10.76
N SER A 103 1.81 13.53 10.97
CA SER A 103 1.34 12.28 11.54
C SER A 103 2.30 11.77 12.60
N ILE A 104 1.79 11.00 13.55
CA ILE A 104 2.55 10.42 14.66
C ILE A 104 2.27 8.92 14.71
N LYS A 105 3.33 8.14 14.95
CA LYS A 105 3.17 6.74 15.26
C LYS A 105 2.83 6.56 16.73
N ALA A 106 1.87 5.70 17.03
CA ALA A 106 1.55 5.31 18.40
C ALA A 106 1.39 3.78 18.50
N GLU A 107 1.52 3.25 19.71
CA GLU A 107 1.33 1.84 20.02
C GLU A 107 0.17 1.71 20.99
N ILE A 108 -0.77 0.82 20.71
CA ILE A 108 -1.84 0.46 21.65
C ILE A 108 -1.21 -0.27 22.82
N VAL A 109 -1.36 0.29 24.02
CA VAL A 109 -0.83 -0.30 25.26
C VAL A 109 -1.92 -1.04 26.03
N GLU A 110 -3.15 -0.54 25.92
CA GLU A 110 -4.33 -1.12 26.57
C GLU A 110 -5.56 -0.76 25.73
N TYR A 111 -6.56 -1.62 25.67
CA TYR A 111 -7.81 -1.31 24.98
C TYR A 111 -9.02 -1.99 25.60
N THR A 112 -10.19 -1.41 25.33
CA THR A 112 -11.51 -1.95 25.67
C THR A 112 -12.36 -2.02 24.40
N SER A 113 -13.63 -2.40 24.54
CA SER A 113 -14.59 -2.35 23.42
C SER A 113 -14.94 -0.92 22.96
N TYR A 114 -14.56 0.11 23.72
CA TYR A 114 -15.00 1.50 23.49
C TYR A 114 -13.85 2.48 23.26
N ASP A 115 -12.70 2.23 23.88
CA ASP A 115 -11.54 3.12 23.86
C ASP A 115 -10.22 2.33 23.86
N ALA A 116 -9.14 3.02 23.51
CA ALA A 116 -7.79 2.48 23.62
C ALA A 116 -6.82 3.52 24.18
N LEU A 117 -5.90 3.09 25.04
CA LEU A 117 -4.78 3.88 25.49
C LEU A 117 -3.60 3.63 24.56
N CYS A 118 -3.01 4.70 24.03
CA CYS A 118 -1.86 4.59 23.13
C CYS A 118 -0.68 5.40 23.62
N ARG A 119 0.50 4.81 23.50
CA ARG A 119 1.79 5.48 23.73
C ARG A 119 2.31 6.06 22.42
N VAL A 120 2.57 7.35 22.41
CA VAL A 120 3.20 8.05 21.28
C VAL A 120 4.64 7.55 21.13
N LYS A 121 5.03 7.21 19.90
CA LYS A 121 6.36 6.67 19.56
C LYS A 121 7.25 7.65 18.79
N GLY A 122 6.65 8.67 18.17
CA GLY A 122 7.38 9.72 17.47
C GLY A 122 6.73 10.13 16.16
N VAL A 123 7.36 11.10 15.50
CA VAL A 123 6.88 11.66 14.24
C VAL A 123 6.92 10.60 13.14
N TYR A 124 5.81 10.49 12.42
CA TYR A 124 5.65 9.65 11.25
C TYR A 124 5.87 10.50 10.01
N ASP A 125 7.10 10.48 9.51
CA ASP A 125 7.52 11.19 8.30
C ASP A 125 7.17 10.36 7.05
N ILE A 126 6.21 10.86 6.26
CA ILE A 126 5.70 10.21 5.06
C ILE A 126 6.83 9.93 4.05
N ASP A 127 7.73 10.89 3.84
CA ASP A 127 8.83 10.74 2.87
C ASP A 127 9.79 9.65 3.31
N LYS A 128 10.16 9.65 4.60
CA LYS A 128 11.00 8.61 5.19
C LYS A 128 10.38 7.22 5.06
N MET A 129 9.05 7.13 5.10
CA MET A 129 8.34 5.86 5.05
C MET A 129 8.12 5.36 3.64
N CYS A 130 7.90 6.23 2.67
CA CYS A 130 8.00 5.88 1.26
C CYS A 130 9.37 5.27 0.93
N LEU A 131 10.44 5.89 1.44
CA LEU A 131 11.81 5.36 1.28
C LEU A 131 11.98 4.00 1.94
N LYS A 132 11.52 3.84 3.18
CA LYS A 132 11.61 2.57 3.93
C LYS A 132 10.78 1.46 3.30
N ALA A 133 9.56 1.76 2.84
CA ALA A 133 8.69 0.80 2.14
C ALA A 133 9.34 0.34 0.82
N SER A 134 9.96 1.26 0.09
CA SER A 134 10.72 0.96 -1.12
C SER A 134 11.95 0.09 -0.82
N GLU A 135 12.64 0.33 0.29
CA GLU A 135 13.76 -0.50 0.74
C GLU A 135 13.30 -1.93 1.05
N TYR A 136 12.22 -2.09 1.83
CA TYR A 136 11.64 -3.39 2.11
C TYR A 136 11.24 -4.14 0.83
N LEU A 137 10.60 -3.44 -0.12
CA LEU A 137 10.23 -4.03 -1.41
C LEU A 137 11.47 -4.51 -2.20
N ASN A 138 12.54 -3.71 -2.24
CA ASN A 138 13.79 -4.09 -2.92
C ASN A 138 14.51 -5.26 -2.25
N ASN A 139 14.40 -5.36 -0.92
CA ASN A 139 14.94 -6.45 -0.12
C ASN A 139 14.01 -7.69 -0.09
N GLN A 140 12.91 -7.68 -0.86
CA GLN A 140 11.91 -8.75 -0.92
C GLN A 140 11.20 -9.01 0.42
N GLN A 141 11.19 -8.01 1.30
CA GLN A 141 10.50 -7.99 2.59
C GLN A 141 9.06 -7.48 2.37
N TYR A 142 8.28 -8.27 1.63
CA TYR A 142 7.00 -7.82 1.07
C TYR A 142 5.93 -7.56 2.14
N GLU A 143 5.87 -8.33 3.21
CA GLU A 143 4.97 -8.07 4.34
C GLU A 143 5.27 -6.71 4.97
N GLN A 144 6.54 -6.43 5.29
CA GLN A 144 6.92 -5.16 5.90
C GLN A 144 6.66 -3.98 4.95
N ALA A 145 6.89 -4.17 3.64
CA ALA A 145 6.57 -3.16 2.64
C ALA A 145 5.05 -2.91 2.58
N LEU A 146 4.26 -3.97 2.50
CA LEU A 146 2.80 -3.93 2.45
C LEU A 146 2.21 -3.21 3.65
N GLU A 147 2.72 -3.48 4.86
CA GLU A 147 2.31 -2.78 6.08
C GLU A 147 2.50 -1.28 5.97
N LEU A 148 3.66 -0.84 5.52
CA LEU A 148 3.93 0.59 5.36
C LEU A 148 3.06 1.22 4.26
N TYR A 149 2.85 0.51 3.15
CA TYR A 149 2.00 1.02 2.08
C TYR A 149 0.53 1.11 2.49
N PHE A 150 -0.01 0.20 3.32
CA PHE A 150 -1.35 0.35 3.87
C PHE A 150 -1.49 1.61 4.71
N PHE A 151 -0.54 1.87 5.61
CA PHE A 151 -0.55 3.12 6.37
C PHE A 151 -0.44 4.35 5.48
N LEU A 152 0.42 4.32 4.46
CA LEU A 152 0.55 5.42 3.50
C LEU A 152 -0.77 5.64 2.74
N ASN A 153 -1.47 4.58 2.35
CA ASN A 153 -2.71 4.67 1.59
C ASN A 153 -3.86 5.28 2.39
N ASN A 154 -3.85 5.10 3.71
CA ASN A 154 -4.81 5.75 4.61
C ASN A 154 -4.62 7.27 4.70
N VAL A 155 -3.42 7.77 4.41
CA VAL A 155 -3.10 9.21 4.41
C VAL A 155 -3.18 9.79 3.00
N TYR A 156 -2.75 9.01 2.01
CA TYR A 156 -2.59 9.43 0.62
C TYR A 156 -3.05 8.32 -0.32
N ASP A 157 -4.34 8.31 -0.62
CA ASP A 157 -4.91 7.45 -1.66
C ASP A 157 -4.42 7.93 -3.03
N SER A 158 -3.55 7.15 -3.65
CA SER A 158 -2.94 7.48 -4.93
C SER A 158 -2.74 6.27 -5.80
N GLU A 159 -2.69 6.48 -7.12
CA GLU A 159 -2.42 5.41 -8.09
C GLU A 159 -1.16 4.63 -7.72
N MET A 160 -0.11 5.34 -7.33
CA MET A 160 1.20 4.76 -7.02
C MET A 160 1.19 3.91 -5.75
N VAL A 161 0.58 4.38 -4.67
CA VAL A 161 0.52 3.62 -3.41
C VAL A 161 -0.34 2.37 -3.60
N ASN A 162 -1.49 2.50 -4.28
CA ASN A 162 -2.34 1.36 -4.63
C ASN A 162 -1.60 0.33 -5.51
N GLN A 163 -0.79 0.77 -6.48
CA GLN A 163 0.09 -0.10 -7.26
C GLN A 163 1.10 -0.84 -6.37
N TYR A 164 1.75 -0.16 -5.43
CA TYR A 164 2.73 -0.83 -4.57
C TYR A 164 2.09 -1.84 -3.61
N ILE A 165 0.91 -1.55 -3.07
CA ILE A 165 0.12 -2.52 -2.29
C ILE A 165 -0.17 -3.75 -3.13
N ALA A 166 -0.71 -3.55 -4.33
CA ALA A 166 -1.05 -4.65 -5.23
C ALA A 166 0.19 -5.48 -5.64
N ASP A 167 1.35 -4.85 -5.87
CA ASP A 167 2.58 -5.57 -6.21
C ASP A 167 3.04 -6.43 -5.03
N CYS A 168 3.05 -5.86 -3.82
CA CYS A 168 3.35 -6.65 -2.61
C CYS A 168 2.40 -7.84 -2.46
N LEU A 169 1.09 -7.63 -2.60
CA LEU A 169 0.10 -8.71 -2.51
C LEU A 169 0.31 -9.80 -3.58
N ILE A 170 0.62 -9.42 -4.82
CA ILE A 170 0.97 -10.38 -5.89
C ILE A 170 2.23 -11.16 -5.54
N LYS A 171 3.27 -10.52 -4.97
CA LYS A 171 4.50 -11.20 -4.53
C LYS A 171 4.28 -12.16 -3.38
N LEU A 172 3.25 -11.90 -2.58
CA LEU A 172 2.77 -12.76 -1.50
C LEU A 172 1.74 -13.79 -1.95
N GLU A 173 1.45 -13.86 -3.26
CA GLU A 173 0.44 -14.75 -3.84
C GLU A 173 -0.98 -14.52 -3.30
N ARG A 174 -1.25 -13.35 -2.72
CA ARG A 174 -2.55 -12.88 -2.22
C ARG A 174 -3.31 -12.18 -3.35
N TYR A 175 -3.63 -12.93 -4.40
CA TYR A 175 -4.12 -12.38 -5.66
C TYR A 175 -5.51 -11.75 -5.54
N GLU A 176 -6.43 -12.37 -4.80
CA GLU A 176 -7.79 -11.85 -4.59
C GLU A 176 -7.76 -10.48 -3.91
N GLU A 177 -6.94 -10.32 -2.86
CA GLU A 177 -6.79 -9.04 -2.16
C GLU A 177 -6.13 -7.98 -3.05
N SER A 178 -5.21 -8.39 -3.94
CA SER A 178 -4.55 -7.45 -4.84
C SER A 178 -5.53 -6.78 -5.81
N ILE A 179 -6.61 -7.46 -6.19
CA ILE A 179 -7.60 -6.95 -7.16
C ILE A 179 -8.24 -5.66 -6.66
N GLU A 180 -8.58 -5.56 -5.36
CA GLU A 180 -9.19 -4.36 -4.79
C GLU A 180 -8.30 -3.13 -5.01
N TYR A 181 -7.00 -3.24 -4.73
CA TYR A 181 -6.05 -2.13 -4.87
C TYR A 181 -5.70 -1.86 -6.34
N ILE A 182 -5.69 -2.89 -7.19
CA ILE A 182 -5.58 -2.73 -8.63
C ILE A 182 -6.74 -1.91 -9.19
N GLU A 183 -7.97 -2.20 -8.76
CA GLU A 183 -9.17 -1.47 -9.19
C GLU A 183 -9.14 -0.03 -8.72
N LYS A 184 -8.71 0.24 -7.47
CA LYS A 184 -8.48 1.61 -6.98
C LYS A 184 -7.47 2.36 -7.86
N ALA A 185 -6.34 1.74 -8.20
CA ALA A 185 -5.35 2.34 -9.09
C ALA A 185 -5.90 2.58 -10.52
N LEU A 186 -6.65 1.64 -11.08
CA LEU A 186 -7.26 1.78 -12.42
C LEU A 186 -8.39 2.81 -12.45
N LYS A 187 -9.08 3.04 -11.33
CA LYS A 187 -10.08 4.12 -11.22
C LYS A 187 -9.43 5.50 -11.38
N ILE A 188 -8.20 5.66 -10.87
CA ILE A 188 -7.41 6.89 -11.03
C ILE A 188 -6.83 6.97 -12.44
N ASN A 189 -6.23 5.87 -12.93
CA ASN A 189 -5.63 5.81 -14.26
C ASN A 189 -5.91 4.46 -14.95
N SER A 190 -6.97 4.43 -15.74
CA SER A 190 -7.49 3.20 -16.37
C SER A 190 -6.59 2.62 -17.46
N GLN A 191 -5.61 3.39 -17.96
CA GLN A 191 -4.75 3.01 -19.08
C GLN A 191 -3.31 2.73 -18.64
N ASN A 192 -2.99 2.77 -17.34
CA ASN A 192 -1.65 2.47 -16.87
C ASN A 192 -1.25 1.02 -17.25
N PRO A 193 -0.20 0.82 -18.07
CA PRO A 193 0.15 -0.51 -18.55
C PRO A 193 0.67 -1.43 -17.44
N THR A 194 1.32 -0.86 -16.42
CA THR A 194 1.81 -1.61 -15.25
C THR A 194 0.63 -2.13 -14.44
N THR A 195 -0.33 -1.27 -14.07
CA THR A 195 -1.52 -1.70 -13.32
C THR A 195 -2.34 -2.72 -14.08
N ARG A 196 -2.54 -2.52 -15.39
CA ARG A 196 -3.25 -3.49 -16.24
C ARG A 196 -2.53 -4.82 -16.30
N MET A 197 -1.20 -4.83 -16.40
CA MET A 197 -0.42 -6.07 -16.37
C MET A 197 -0.61 -6.79 -15.04
N MET A 198 -0.56 -6.07 -13.92
CA MET A 198 -0.84 -6.64 -12.59
C MET A 198 -2.24 -7.21 -12.49
N TYR A 199 -3.24 -6.55 -13.07
CA TYR A 199 -4.61 -7.05 -13.11
C TYR A 199 -4.71 -8.37 -13.88
N GLY A 200 -4.09 -8.44 -15.05
CA GLY A 200 -4.02 -9.68 -15.83
C GLY A 200 -3.34 -10.81 -15.05
N VAL A 201 -2.27 -10.52 -14.30
CA VAL A 201 -1.58 -11.51 -13.46
C VAL A 201 -2.48 -11.98 -12.32
N ALA A 202 -3.17 -11.08 -11.61
CA ALA A 202 -4.09 -11.45 -10.54
C ALA A 202 -5.26 -12.30 -11.07
N LEU A 203 -5.87 -11.90 -12.19
CA LEU A 203 -6.95 -12.65 -12.85
C LEU A 203 -6.49 -14.05 -13.31
N LEU A 204 -5.27 -14.16 -13.84
CA LEU A 204 -4.71 -15.45 -14.25
C LEU A 204 -4.58 -16.43 -13.08
N ASN A 205 -4.13 -15.94 -11.92
CA ASN A 205 -3.91 -16.78 -10.74
C ASN A 205 -5.19 -17.08 -9.95
N THR A 206 -6.21 -16.22 -10.06
CA THR A 206 -7.56 -16.46 -9.50
C THR A 206 -8.46 -17.31 -10.41
N GLY A 207 -7.97 -17.70 -11.59
CA GLY A 207 -8.65 -18.62 -12.51
C GLY A 207 -9.37 -17.96 -13.69
N SER A 208 -9.50 -16.63 -13.70
CA SER A 208 -10.12 -15.83 -14.77
C SER A 208 -9.22 -15.69 -16.02
N CYS A 209 -8.78 -16.82 -16.58
CA CYS A 209 -7.79 -16.87 -17.68
C CYS A 209 -8.26 -16.15 -18.95
N LYS A 210 -9.55 -16.17 -19.27
CA LYS A 210 -10.09 -15.50 -20.48
C LYS A 210 -9.98 -13.98 -20.38
N GLU A 211 -10.26 -13.42 -19.20
CA GLU A 211 -10.16 -11.98 -18.97
C GLU A 211 -8.70 -11.52 -18.96
N ALA A 212 -7.82 -12.28 -18.28
CA ALA A 212 -6.38 -12.05 -18.30
C ALA A 212 -5.82 -12.04 -19.74
N LEU A 213 -6.25 -13.01 -20.57
CA LEU A 213 -5.86 -13.09 -21.98
C LEU A 213 -6.28 -11.84 -22.78
N GLY A 214 -7.49 -11.32 -22.54
CA GLY A 214 -7.97 -10.08 -23.14
C GLY A 214 -7.11 -8.88 -22.74
N ILE A 215 -6.77 -8.76 -21.45
CA ILE A 215 -5.91 -7.70 -20.94
C ILE A 215 -4.53 -7.75 -21.59
N PHE A 216 -3.85 -8.90 -21.55
CA PHE A 216 -2.51 -9.04 -22.13
C PHE A 216 -2.49 -8.82 -23.64
N THR A 217 -3.54 -9.22 -24.34
CA THR A 217 -3.66 -8.95 -25.78
C THR A 217 -3.78 -7.46 -26.05
N SER A 218 -4.65 -6.75 -25.33
CA SER A 218 -4.79 -5.29 -25.46
C SER A 218 -3.49 -4.53 -25.12
N LEU A 219 -2.69 -5.04 -24.17
CA LEU A 219 -1.40 -4.45 -23.84
C LEU A 219 -0.39 -4.64 -24.97
N LEU A 220 -0.33 -5.82 -25.57
CA LEU A 220 0.62 -6.14 -26.64
C LEU A 220 0.30 -5.47 -27.98
N GLU A 221 -0.91 -4.94 -28.17
CA GLU A 221 -1.24 -4.07 -29.30
C GLU A 221 -0.47 -2.73 -29.25
N LYS A 222 -0.15 -2.25 -28.04
CA LYS A 222 0.49 -0.95 -27.82
C LYS A 222 1.95 -1.06 -27.35
N TYR A 223 2.28 -2.11 -26.61
CA TYR A 223 3.55 -2.24 -25.91
C TYR A 223 4.22 -3.57 -26.24
N ASN A 224 5.38 -3.51 -26.87
CA ASN A 224 6.21 -4.69 -27.12
C ASN A 224 6.99 -5.07 -25.85
N ASN A 225 6.37 -5.82 -24.93
CA ASN A 225 6.92 -6.10 -23.61
C ASN A 225 7.14 -7.61 -23.37
N PRO A 226 8.37 -8.06 -23.07
CA PRO A 226 8.67 -9.48 -22.85
C PRO A 226 7.84 -10.10 -21.73
N LYS A 227 7.66 -9.39 -20.61
CA LYS A 227 6.88 -9.92 -19.48
C LYS A 227 5.43 -10.19 -19.88
N VAL A 228 4.83 -9.30 -20.66
CA VAL A 228 3.44 -9.48 -21.11
C VAL A 228 3.30 -10.66 -22.07
N PHE A 229 4.25 -10.88 -22.98
CA PHE A 229 4.29 -12.10 -23.79
C PHE A 229 4.38 -13.37 -22.92
N CYS A 230 5.25 -13.35 -21.91
CA CYS A 230 5.39 -14.46 -20.97
C CYS A 230 4.08 -14.79 -20.25
N GLU A 231 3.42 -13.79 -19.63
CA GLU A 231 2.16 -14.04 -18.91
C GLU A 231 1.03 -14.49 -19.84
N ARG A 232 0.99 -13.96 -21.07
CA ARG A 232 0.01 -14.42 -22.07
C ARG A 232 0.29 -15.85 -22.53
N ALA A 233 1.56 -16.24 -22.64
CA ALA A 233 1.93 -17.64 -22.91
C ALA A 233 1.43 -18.57 -21.80
N VAL A 234 1.57 -18.18 -20.53
CA VAL A 234 1.01 -18.94 -19.39
C VAL A 234 -0.52 -19.07 -19.48
N CYS A 235 -1.23 -18.01 -19.89
CA CYS A 235 -2.67 -18.10 -20.15
C CYS A 235 -2.97 -19.15 -21.23
N TYR A 236 -2.22 -19.14 -22.34
CA TYR A 236 -2.41 -20.08 -23.43
C TYR A 236 -2.14 -21.54 -23.01
N ILE A 237 -1.13 -21.80 -22.17
CA ILE A 237 -0.89 -23.13 -21.58
C ILE A 237 -2.14 -23.60 -20.81
N LYS A 238 -2.67 -22.76 -19.91
CA LYS A 238 -3.83 -23.12 -19.08
C LYS A 238 -5.09 -23.43 -19.88
N ILE A 239 -5.24 -22.86 -21.07
CA ILE A 239 -6.40 -23.12 -21.96
C ILE A 239 -6.10 -24.15 -23.07
N GLY A 240 -4.93 -24.81 -23.05
CA GLY A 240 -4.56 -25.87 -24.00
C GLY A 240 -4.09 -25.38 -25.37
N GLU A 241 -3.79 -24.10 -25.52
CA GLU A 241 -3.38 -23.45 -26.79
C GLU A 241 -1.85 -23.44 -26.94
N THR A 242 -1.21 -24.61 -26.85
CA THR A 242 0.26 -24.77 -26.77
C THR A 242 1.01 -24.12 -27.94
N LYS A 243 0.44 -24.14 -29.15
CA LYS A 243 1.06 -23.48 -30.33
C LYS A 243 1.17 -21.96 -30.15
N LYS A 244 0.15 -21.30 -29.60
CA LYS A 244 0.16 -19.86 -29.32
C LYS A 244 1.09 -19.54 -28.16
N ALA A 245 1.08 -20.38 -27.11
CA ALA A 245 2.02 -20.27 -25.99
C ALA A 245 3.48 -20.29 -26.47
N LYS A 246 3.83 -21.25 -27.33
CA LYS A 246 5.17 -21.38 -27.92
C LYS A 246 5.59 -20.12 -28.69
N ALA A 247 4.71 -19.60 -29.55
CA ALA A 247 4.99 -18.40 -30.32
C ALA A 247 5.23 -17.15 -29.43
N ASP A 248 4.47 -17.01 -28.35
CA ASP A 248 4.63 -15.89 -27.41
C ASP A 248 5.91 -16.03 -26.57
N ILE A 249 6.20 -17.22 -26.04
CA ILE A 249 7.41 -17.40 -25.24
C ILE A 249 8.70 -17.27 -26.08
N GLU A 250 8.66 -17.63 -27.38
CA GLU A 250 9.73 -17.37 -28.35
C GLU A 250 10.00 -15.88 -28.56
N LYS A 251 8.97 -15.04 -28.59
CA LYS A 251 9.15 -13.59 -28.63
C LYS A 251 9.69 -13.08 -27.29
N SER A 252 9.14 -13.56 -26.19
CA SER A 252 9.53 -13.18 -24.83
C SER A 252 11.01 -13.42 -24.55
N ILE A 253 11.52 -14.63 -24.84
CA ILE A 253 12.91 -15.01 -24.58
C ILE A 253 13.90 -14.26 -25.48
N LYS A 254 13.52 -13.94 -26.73
CA LYS A 254 14.34 -13.12 -27.62
C LYS A 254 14.52 -11.69 -27.09
N LEU A 255 13.49 -11.15 -26.46
CA LEU A 255 13.48 -9.79 -25.92
C LEU A 255 14.20 -9.69 -24.57
N ASP A 256 14.05 -10.68 -23.69
CA ASP A 256 14.71 -10.70 -22.37
C ASP A 256 15.20 -12.12 -22.00
N PRO A 257 16.33 -12.56 -22.57
CA PRO A 257 16.81 -13.94 -22.43
C PRO A 257 17.33 -14.27 -21.02
N LYS A 258 17.59 -13.27 -20.18
CA LYS A 258 18.15 -13.46 -18.82
C LYS A 258 17.07 -13.55 -17.74
N ASN A 259 15.82 -13.35 -18.11
CA ASN A 259 14.72 -13.36 -17.17
C ASN A 259 14.39 -14.78 -16.70
N LEU A 260 14.59 -15.04 -15.41
CA LEU A 260 14.39 -16.37 -14.82
C LEU A 260 12.95 -16.90 -15.00
N ARG A 261 11.93 -16.03 -14.93
CA ARG A 261 10.54 -16.44 -15.13
C ARG A 261 10.30 -16.84 -16.58
N ILE A 262 10.82 -16.08 -17.54
CA ILE A 262 10.71 -16.40 -18.97
C ILE A 262 11.42 -17.73 -19.28
N GLN A 263 12.60 -17.97 -18.71
CA GLN A 263 13.32 -19.25 -18.86
C GLN A 263 12.53 -20.42 -18.26
N LYS A 264 11.90 -20.23 -17.10
CA LYS A 264 11.08 -21.26 -16.46
C LYS A 264 9.88 -21.64 -17.35
N VAL A 265 9.12 -20.66 -17.83
CA VAL A 265 7.95 -20.88 -18.70
C VAL A 265 8.38 -21.46 -20.06
N TRP A 266 9.53 -21.04 -20.59
CA TRP A 266 10.11 -21.63 -21.80
C TRP A 266 10.35 -23.13 -21.63
N ASN A 267 11.03 -23.53 -20.56
CA ASN A 267 11.34 -24.93 -20.29
C ASN A 267 10.06 -25.76 -20.08
N GLU A 268 9.07 -25.19 -19.38
CA GLU A 268 7.74 -25.81 -19.22
C GLU A 268 7.08 -26.08 -20.58
N ILE A 269 6.98 -25.07 -21.45
CA ILE A 269 6.37 -25.21 -22.78
C ILE A 269 7.12 -26.22 -23.66
N MET A 270 8.45 -26.27 -23.60
CA MET A 270 9.25 -27.21 -24.39
C MET A 270 9.16 -28.66 -23.89
N SER A 271 8.61 -28.87 -22.69
CA SER A 271 8.39 -30.21 -22.12
C SER A 271 6.99 -30.77 -22.37
N LEU A 272 6.06 -29.96 -22.88
CA LEU A 272 4.69 -30.33 -23.30
C LEU A 272 4.67 -30.86 -24.74
#